data_AF-A0A6J7QUE0-F1
#
_entry.id   AF-A0A6J7QUE0-F1
#
_cell.length_a   1.000
_cell.length_b   1.000
_cell.length_c   1.000
_cell.angle_alpha   90.00
_cell.angle_beta   90.00
_cell.angle_gamma   90.00
#
_symmetry.space_group_name_H-M   'P 1'
#
loop_
_entity.id
_entity.type
_entity.pdbx_description
1 polymer ?
#
loop_
_entity_poly.entity_id
_entity_poly.type
_entity_poly.pdbx_seq_one_letter_code
_entity_poly.pdbx_strand_id
1 'polypeptide(L)' 'MDASAPDAIKYARRAGSEEGILAGISSGAALWATSVVAKRPEFAGKNIVVIIPSFGERYLSTVLYEDLAD' A
#
# COMPACT_ATOMS: atom_id res chain seq x y z
N MET A 1 12.83 -9.61 -3.06
CA MET A 1 12.52 -8.51 -2.12
C MET A 1 11.03 -8.51 -2.05
N ASP A 2 10.50 -8.93 -0.92
CA ASP A 2 9.12 -9.35 -0.84
C ASP A 2 8.48 -8.53 0.28
N ALA A 3 7.32 -7.93 0.01
CA ALA A 3 6.61 -7.17 1.03
C ALA A 3 6.10 -8.14 2.10
N SER A 4 6.39 -7.86 3.37
CA SER A 4 5.77 -8.59 4.47
C SER A 4 4.29 -8.23 4.56
N ALA A 5 3.45 -9.11 5.13
CA ALA A 5 2.04 -8.79 5.36
C ALA A 5 1.86 -7.52 6.23
N PRO A 6 2.63 -7.30 7.32
CA PRO A 6 2.61 -6.05 8.07
C PRO A 6 2.95 -4.82 7.23
N ASP A 7 3.95 -4.91 6.35
CA ASP A 7 4.31 -3.80 5.46
C ASP A 7 3.18 -3.47 4.48
N ALA A 8 2.56 -4.50 3.90
CA ALA A 8 1.44 -4.34 2.97
C ALA A 8 0.24 -3.67 3.65
N ILE A 9 -0.15 -4.15 4.85
CA ILE A 9 -1.24 -3.56 5.65
C ILE A 9 -0.93 -2.10 6.00
N LYS A 10 0.30 -1.84 6.49
CA LYS A 10 0.75 -0.49 6.84
C LYS A 10 0.63 0.47 5.66
N TYR A 11 1.15 0.10 4.49
CA TYR A 11 1.12 0.98 3.32
C TYR A 11 -0.28 1.14 2.70
N ALA A 12 -1.14 0.11 2.77
CA ALA A 12 -2.54 0.24 2.36
C ALA A 12 -3.30 1.25 3.24
N ARG A 13 -3.09 1.20 4.57
CA ARG A 13 -3.69 2.17 5.49
C ARG A 13 -3.16 3.58 5.30
N ARG A 14 -1.83 3.72 5.12
CA ARG A 14 -1.19 5.01 4.82
C ARG A 14 -1.78 5.64 3.55
N ALA A 15 -2.02 4.86 2.50
CA ALA A 15 -2.67 5.38 1.29
C ALA A 15 -4.05 5.98 1.60
N GLY A 16 -4.83 5.34 2.47
CA GLY A 16 -6.11 5.88 2.93
C GLY A 16 -5.97 7.16 3.76
N SER A 17 -5.03 7.19 4.71
CA SER A 17 -4.90 8.30 5.66
C SER A 17 -4.11 9.51 5.12
N GLU A 18 -3.13 9.28 4.25
CA GLU A 18 -2.23 10.32 3.72
C GLU A 18 -2.70 10.85 2.36
N GLU A 19 -3.28 9.99 1.52
CA GLU A 19 -3.59 10.32 0.11
C GLU A 19 -5.10 10.24 -0.22
N GLY A 20 -5.94 9.81 0.73
CA GLY A 20 -7.37 9.59 0.49
C GLY A 20 -7.67 8.41 -0.45
N ILE A 21 -6.69 7.52 -0.68
CA ILE A 21 -6.82 6.35 -1.55
C ILE A 21 -7.10 5.13 -0.68
N LEU A 22 -8.38 4.80 -0.51
CA LEU A 22 -8.78 3.61 0.22
C LEU A 22 -8.47 2.36 -0.62
N ALA A 23 -7.37 1.67 -0.30
CA ALA A 23 -6.79 0.61 -1.12
C ALA A 23 -6.77 -0.76 -0.40
N GLY A 24 -6.80 -1.85 -1.17
CA GLY A 24 -6.62 -3.21 -0.65
C GLY A 24 -5.18 -3.58 -0.26
N ILE A 25 -5.01 -4.76 0.35
CA ILE A 25 -3.72 -5.25 0.87
C ILE A 25 -2.64 -5.34 -0.23
N SER A 26 -2.99 -5.86 -1.43
CA SER A 26 -2.03 -5.98 -2.53
C SER A 26 -1.57 -4.61 -3.07
N SER A 27 -2.45 -3.61 -3.04
CA SER A 27 -2.08 -2.21 -3.33
C SER A 27 -1.06 -1.68 -2.33
N GLY A 28 -1.24 -1.99 -1.04
CA GLY A 28 -0.27 -1.63 -0.01
C GLY A 28 1.10 -2.26 -0.24
N ALA A 29 1.15 -3.54 -0.63
CA ALA A 29 2.39 -4.21 -1.01
C ALA A 29 3.07 -3.51 -2.21
N ALA A 30 2.30 -3.14 -3.23
CA ALA A 30 2.80 -2.44 -4.41
C ALA A 30 3.33 -1.03 -4.07
N LEU A 31 2.65 -0.30 -3.17
CA LEU A 31 3.09 1.01 -2.68
C LEU A 31 4.34 0.91 -1.81
N TRP A 32 4.45 -0.10 -0.95
CA TRP A 32 5.69 -0.39 -0.21
C TRP A 32 6.85 -0.64 -1.17
N ALA A 33 6.65 -1.52 -2.16
CA ALA A 33 7.68 -1.82 -3.15
C ALA A 33 8.10 -0.57 -3.93
N THR A 34 7.12 0.28 -4.29
CA THR A 34 7.37 1.56 -4.95
C THR A 34 8.22 2.49 -4.09
N SER A 35 7.91 2.62 -2.79
CA SER A 35 8.70 3.42 -1.84
C SER A 35 10.15 2.95 -1.69
N VAL A 36 10.39 1.64 -1.82
CA VAL A 36 11.76 1.08 -1.84
C VAL A 36 12.45 1.33 -3.18
N VAL A 37 11.76 1.09 -4.30
CA VAL A 37 12.32 1.27 -5.66
C VAL A 37 12.65 2.73 -5.95
N ALA A 38 11.78 3.67 -5.55
CA ALA A 38 11.95 5.10 -5.76
C ALA A 38 13.19 5.68 -5.06
N LYS A 39 13.70 5.03 -4.01
CA LYS A 39 14.91 5.46 -3.29
C LYS A 39 16.21 5.02 -3.96
N ARG A 40 16.16 4.16 -4.99
CA ARG A 40 17.36 3.67 -5.65
C ARG A 40 17.90 4.75 -6.61
N PRO A 41 19.23 4.96 -6.67
CA PRO A 41 19.81 6.05 -7.46
C PRO A 41 19.41 6.04 -8.94
N GLU A 42 19.25 4.86 -9.55
CA GLU A 42 18.87 4.70 -10.96
C GLU A 42 17.42 5.11 -11.29
N PHE A 43 16.59 5.38 -10.27
CA PHE A 43 15.23 5.89 -10.38
C PHE A 43 15.10 7.37 -10.01
N ALA A 44 16.19 8.06 -9.67
CA ALA A 44 16.15 9.50 -9.37
C ALA A 44 15.60 10.30 -10.57
N GLY A 45 14.56 11.11 -10.31
CA GLY A 45 13.89 11.92 -11.33
C GLY A 45 13.05 11.15 -12.35
N LYS A 46 12.87 9.83 -12.18
CA LYS A 46 12.04 9.01 -13.07
C LYS A 46 10.59 8.95 -12.57
N ASN A 47 9.68 8.69 -13.51
CA ASN A 47 8.28 8.40 -13.20
C ASN A 47 8.11 6.91 -12.94
N ILE A 48 7.52 6.56 -11.79
CA ILE A 48 7.15 5.18 -11.45
C ILE A 48 5.63 5.09 -11.46
N VAL A 49 5.10 4.09 -12.16
CA VAL A 49 3.67 3.80 -12.24
C VAL A 49 3.37 2.56 -11.41
N VAL A 50 2.33 2.61 -10.59
CA VAL A 50 1.88 1.52 -9.72
C VAL A 50 0.39 1.28 -9.91
N ILE A 51 -0.02 0.01 -9.81
CA ILE A 51 -1.43 -0.40 -9.91
C ILE A 51 -2.02 -0.53 -8.51
N ILE A 52 -3.21 0.01 -8.32
CA ILE A 52 -4.06 -0.18 -7.14
C ILE A 52 -5.17 -1.17 -7.55
N PRO A 53 -5.03 -2.49 -7.27
CA PRO A 53 -5.87 -3.50 -7.92
C PRO A 53 -7.32 -3.54 -7.40
N SER A 54 -7.56 -3.04 -6.18
CA SER A 54 -8.86 -3.09 -5.54
C SER A 54 -9.09 -1.92 -4.59
N PHE A 55 -10.36 -1.54 -4.47
CA PHE A 55 -10.84 -0.57 -3.50
C PHE A 55 -10.92 -1.18 -2.10
N GLY A 56 -10.52 -0.41 -1.07
CA GLY A 56 -10.32 -0.89 0.30
C GLY A 56 -11.61 -1.22 1.07
N GLU A 57 -12.78 -0.72 0.66
CA GLU A 57 -14.06 -1.05 1.30
C GLU A 57 -14.33 -2.56 1.34
N ARG A 58 -13.85 -3.32 0.35
CA ARG A 58 -13.99 -4.78 0.30
C ARG A 58 -13.25 -5.52 1.41
N TYR A 59 -12.42 -4.81 2.17
CA TYR A 59 -11.51 -5.38 3.18
C TYR A 59 -11.89 -4.97 4.61
N LEU A 60 -13.01 -4.26 4.82
CA LEU A 60 -13.47 -3.81 6.14
C LEU A 60 -13.62 -4.96 7.15
N SER A 61 -13.95 -6.16 6.69
CA SER A 61 -14.09 -7.37 7.53
C SER A 61 -12.84 -8.28 7.49
N THR A 62 -11.67 -7.73 7.21
CA THR A 62 -10.41 -8.49 7.10
C THR A 62 -9.35 -7.92 8.05
N VAL A 63 -8.22 -8.62 8.16
CA VAL A 63 -7.02 -8.15 8.90
C VAL A 63 -6.55 -6.74 8.52
N LEU A 64 -6.96 -6.21 7.35
CA LEU A 64 -6.62 -4.84 6.96
C LEU A 64 -7.23 -3.79 7.91
N TYR A 65 -8.36 -4.06 8.57
CA TYR A 65 -9.04 -3.09 9.44
C TYR A 65 -9.53 -3.69 10.77
N GLU A 66 -9.05 -4.89 11.13
CA GLU A 66 -9.47 -5.62 12.32
C GLU A 66 -9.31 -4.83 13.63
N ASP A 67 -8.25 -4.04 13.77
CA ASP A 67 -7.98 -3.18 14.94
C ASP A 67 -8.76 -1.85 14.96
N LEU A 68 -9.55 -1.56 13.93
CA LEU A 68 -10.44 -0.40 13.88
C LEU A 68 -11.93 -0.77 14.04
N ALA A 69 -12.22 -2.08 14.15
CA ALA A 69 -13.58 -2.60 14.26
C ALA A 69 -14.10 -2.61 15.71
N ASP A 70 -13.24 -2.31 16.69
CA ASP A 70 -13.55 -2.15 18.12
C ASP A 70 -13.70 -0.66 18.50
#